data_AF-A0A183PMH4-F1
#
_entry.id   AF-A0A183PMH4-F1
#
_cell.length_a   1.000
_cell.length_b   1.000
_cell.length_c   1.000
_cell.angle_alpha   90.00
_cell.angle_beta   90.00
_cell.angle_gamma   90.00
#
_symmetry.space_group_name_H-M   'P 1'
#
loop_
_entity.id
_entity.type
_entity.pdbx_description
1 polymer ?
#
loop_
_entity_poly.entity_id
_entity_poly.type
_entity_poly.pdbx_seq_one_letter_code
_entity_poly.pdbx_strand_id
1 'polypeptide(L)'
;MRITNTISALLLILLINLWKSNSHFVPPPCQVLRFNLLYDIFPIEEEFPQYFTVRSLDLLTQYVFIELLELLDLNWKPYGAKESCNVIHLMPRFIRILSNTATTTNDNFSITNTATTTNNSISVDNSKEHNIESNKLIVCIDDSSDNNTVIGELLPVHVIMRHWLKEALTPVINMMELSSIQRMTTIEWSNHIANLRGTLACFPGKKPSTIRIDQLDRQSVTGQSNETILIYPLIVHMTYTPMKLSLTREPKYKSVLKNFMKLQYLMMNKPKISTSDRVQVHRREVTVEISCEGFYRTGIRPDIPQYALNLVSLIAHLRFHKSLESLENRLGYTFNDKSLLHQSLTHPSYRRTNFGTNQDHFQNSLVSCGPRILEYGDKLELYKAWRKKGLTKMIQVMSFLPKMHEERSNIYGNERLEFLGDAVVEVISR
;
A
#
# COMPACT_ATOMS: atom_id res chain seq x y z
N MET A 1 -9.01 6.70 -3.65
CA MET A 1 -9.88 5.55 -3.30
C MET A 1 -10.72 5.96 -2.09
N ARG A 2 -11.99 6.36 -2.30
CA ARG A 2 -12.94 6.65 -1.22
C ARG A 2 -13.54 5.32 -0.77
N ILE A 3 -13.17 4.86 0.43
CA ILE A 3 -13.91 3.79 1.12
C ILE A 3 -14.84 4.50 2.11
N THR A 4 -16.14 4.32 1.88
CA THR A 4 -17.22 4.88 2.69
C THR A 4 -17.36 4.12 4.01
N ASN A 5 -17.49 4.90 5.08
CA ASN A 5 -17.93 4.57 6.44
C ASN A 5 -17.05 3.62 7.27
N THR A 6 -16.70 4.13 8.47
CA THR A 6 -15.90 3.55 9.56
C THR A 6 -14.37 3.68 9.38
N ILE A 7 -13.81 4.69 10.07
CA ILE A 7 -12.38 4.93 10.32
C ILE A 7 -11.49 4.50 9.15
N SER A 8 -11.50 5.31 8.08
CA SER A 8 -10.48 5.19 7.04
C SER A 8 -9.14 5.52 7.68
N ALA A 9 -8.32 4.49 7.90
CA ALA A 9 -6.91 4.66 8.22
C ALA A 9 -6.22 5.24 6.97
N LEU A 10 -6.25 6.56 6.83
CA LEU A 10 -5.48 7.31 5.84
C LEU A 10 -4.07 7.45 6.39
N LEU A 11 -3.19 6.51 6.05
CA LEU A 11 -2.05 6.23 6.92
C LEU A 11 -0.71 6.11 6.20
N LEU A 12 0.09 7.18 6.22
CA LEU A 12 1.46 7.18 6.73
C LEU A 12 2.12 8.56 6.55
N ILE A 13 2.57 9.18 7.64
CA ILE A 13 3.46 10.34 7.56
C ILE A 13 4.88 9.80 7.36
N LEU A 14 5.47 10.14 6.23
CA LEU A 14 6.85 9.84 5.90
C LEU A 14 7.73 10.92 6.56
N LEU A 15 8.31 10.60 7.72
CA LEU A 15 9.24 11.49 8.39
C LEU A 15 10.63 11.25 7.82
N ILE A 16 11.02 12.09 6.87
CA ILE A 16 12.31 12.00 6.20
C ILE A 16 13.34 12.83 6.97
N ASN A 17 14.29 12.16 7.64
CA ASN A 17 15.45 12.84 8.24
C ASN A 17 16.37 13.49 7.18
N LEU A 18 16.29 13.06 5.92
CA LEU A 18 17.13 13.51 4.81
C LEU A 18 16.75 14.87 4.18
N TRP A 19 15.54 15.39 4.39
CA TRP A 19 14.98 16.45 3.51
C TRP A 19 14.82 17.81 4.16
N LYS A 20 15.21 17.96 5.42
CA LYS A 20 15.12 19.24 6.15
C LYS A 20 16.18 20.27 5.74
N SER A 21 17.16 19.91 4.89
CA SER A 21 18.28 20.81 4.54
C SER A 21 18.21 21.47 3.16
N ASN A 22 17.28 21.10 2.26
CA ASN A 22 17.15 21.71 0.94
C ASN A 22 15.68 22.00 0.61
N SER A 23 15.20 23.19 0.96
CA SER A 23 13.81 23.68 0.87
C SER A 23 13.25 23.87 -0.56
N HIS A 24 13.91 23.36 -1.60
CA HIS A 24 13.50 23.58 -3.00
C HIS A 24 13.48 22.31 -3.88
N PHE A 25 13.67 21.13 -3.30
CA PHE A 25 13.59 19.89 -4.08
C PHE A 25 12.16 19.35 -4.04
N VAL A 26 11.46 19.33 -5.18
CA VAL A 26 10.21 18.57 -5.35
C VAL A 26 10.53 17.35 -6.21
N PRO A 27 10.39 16.11 -5.69
CA PRO A 27 10.63 14.91 -6.48
C PRO A 27 9.52 14.76 -7.53
N PRO A 28 9.82 14.24 -8.74
CA PRO A 28 8.77 13.91 -9.68
C PRO A 28 7.89 12.77 -9.15
N PRO A 29 6.64 12.64 -9.65
CA PRO A 29 5.72 11.58 -9.24
C PRO A 29 6.36 10.20 -9.30
N CYS A 30 6.12 9.40 -8.27
CA CYS A 30 6.44 7.98 -8.29
C CYS A 30 5.29 7.23 -8.99
N GLN A 31 5.53 6.75 -10.21
CA GLN A 31 4.52 6.00 -10.97
C GLN A 31 4.71 4.49 -10.77
N VAL A 32 3.71 3.81 -10.21
CA VAL A 32 3.74 2.38 -9.91
C VAL A 32 2.60 1.67 -10.63
N LEU A 33 2.91 0.70 -11.49
CA LEU A 33 1.88 -0.15 -12.08
C LEU A 33 1.51 -1.29 -11.12
N ARG A 34 0.28 -1.27 -10.61
CA ARG A 34 -0.26 -2.32 -9.71
C ARG A 34 -1.69 -2.64 -10.07
N PHE A 35 -2.11 -3.89 -9.98
CA PHE A 35 -3.47 -4.32 -10.34
C PHE A 35 -3.93 -3.85 -11.73
N ASN A 36 -3.00 -3.73 -12.69
CA ASN A 36 -3.26 -3.16 -14.02
C ASN A 36 -3.77 -1.70 -14.01
N LEU A 37 -3.46 -0.96 -12.95
CA LEU A 37 -3.70 0.48 -12.84
C LEU A 37 -2.36 1.17 -12.60
N LEU A 38 -2.16 2.32 -13.22
CA LEU A 38 -0.99 3.16 -12.97
C LEU A 38 -1.33 4.08 -11.80
N TYR A 39 -0.68 3.87 -10.66
CA TYR A 39 -0.80 4.72 -9.49
C TYR A 39 0.29 5.78 -9.53
N ASP A 40 -0.10 7.04 -9.37
CA ASP A 40 0.83 8.13 -9.12
C ASP A 40 0.84 8.43 -7.61
N ILE A 41 2.02 8.32 -7.00
CA ILE A 41 2.23 8.57 -5.58
C ILE A 41 3.06 9.85 -5.44
N PHE A 42 2.52 10.82 -4.71
CA PHE A 42 3.13 12.11 -4.46
C PHE A 42 3.40 12.28 -2.97
N PRO A 43 4.62 12.65 -2.55
CA PRO A 43 4.83 13.16 -1.21
C PRO A 43 4.23 14.58 -1.14
N ILE A 44 3.38 14.80 -0.15
CA ILE A 44 2.83 16.12 0.18
C ILE A 44 3.51 16.58 1.47
N GLU A 45 4.01 17.82 1.47
CA GLU A 45 4.55 18.42 2.68
C GLU A 45 3.39 18.85 3.58
N GLU A 46 3.38 18.34 4.81
CA GLU A 46 2.40 18.66 5.85
C GLU A 46 3.12 19.18 7.09
N GLU A 47 2.38 19.80 8.00
CA GLU A 47 2.91 20.22 9.29
C GLU A 47 3.50 19.03 10.07
N PHE A 48 4.60 19.30 10.77
CA PHE A 48 5.30 18.26 11.51
C PHE A 48 4.42 17.72 12.65
N PRO A 49 4.11 16.41 12.67
CA PRO A 49 3.22 15.85 13.69
C PRO A 49 3.85 15.92 15.08
N GLN A 50 3.02 16.10 16.11
CA GLN A 50 3.45 16.01 17.51
C GLN A 50 3.00 14.65 18.11
N TYR A 51 3.48 14.34 19.32
CA TYR A 51 3.09 13.15 20.10
C TYR A 51 3.55 11.79 19.57
N PHE A 52 4.78 11.72 19.09
CA PHE A 52 5.47 10.46 18.80
C PHE A 52 6.88 10.43 19.39
N THR A 53 7.46 9.23 19.50
CA THR A 53 8.89 9.06 19.83
C THR A 53 9.57 8.29 18.71
N VAL A 54 10.82 8.61 18.37
CA VAL A 54 11.54 7.92 17.29
C VAL A 54 11.62 6.41 17.54
N ARG A 55 11.87 6.02 18.80
CA ARG A 55 11.89 4.61 19.21
C ARG A 55 10.57 3.89 18.97
N SER A 56 9.42 4.56 19.20
CA SER A 56 8.10 3.97 18.91
C SER A 56 7.91 3.71 17.41
N LEU A 57 8.38 4.61 16.56
CA LEU A 57 8.27 4.46 15.10
C LEU A 57 9.15 3.31 14.58
N ASP A 58 10.34 3.15 15.15
CA ASP A 58 11.23 2.04 14.79
C ASP A 58 10.64 0.69 15.17
N LEU A 59 10.05 0.57 16.36
CA LEU A 59 9.37 -0.66 16.79
C LEU A 59 8.16 -0.98 15.91
N LEU A 60 7.35 0.02 15.56
CA LEU A 60 6.21 -0.15 14.67
C LEU A 60 6.65 -0.56 13.25
N THR A 61 7.73 0.04 12.76
CA THR A 61 8.31 -0.30 11.46
C THR A 61 8.81 -1.74 11.45
N GLN A 62 9.52 -2.16 12.49
CA GLN A 62 9.98 -3.54 12.62
C GLN A 62 8.81 -4.52 12.70
N TYR A 63 7.81 -4.25 13.55
CA TYR A 63 6.63 -5.09 13.69
C TYR A 63 5.88 -5.26 12.36
N VAL A 64 5.57 -4.16 11.67
CA VAL A 64 4.78 -4.21 10.43
C VAL A 64 5.58 -4.80 9.26
N PHE A 65 6.78 -4.28 8.98
CA PHE A 65 7.50 -4.64 7.75
C PHE A 65 8.25 -5.96 7.87
N ILE A 66 8.81 -6.28 9.03
CA ILE A 66 9.62 -7.49 9.22
C ILE A 66 8.77 -8.64 9.77
N GLU A 67 8.02 -8.43 10.85
CA GLU A 67 7.29 -9.53 11.49
C GLU A 67 5.99 -9.88 10.76
N LEU A 68 5.15 -8.88 10.43
CA LEU A 68 3.86 -9.13 9.78
C LEU A 68 3.96 -9.36 8.26
N LEU A 69 4.75 -8.53 7.57
CA LEU A 69 4.85 -8.59 6.10
C LEU A 69 6.03 -9.42 5.58
N GLU A 70 6.96 -9.85 6.45
CA GLU A 70 8.14 -10.66 6.07
C GLU A 70 8.99 -10.04 4.94
N LEU A 71 9.14 -8.72 4.93
CA LEU A 71 9.98 -8.00 3.98
C LEU A 71 11.45 -8.00 4.43
N LEU A 72 12.05 -9.19 4.46
CA LEU A 72 13.37 -9.45 5.07
C LEU A 72 14.52 -8.71 4.38
N ASP A 73 14.44 -8.50 3.06
CA ASP A 73 15.49 -7.84 2.27
C ASP A 73 15.40 -6.31 2.32
N LEU A 74 14.42 -5.75 3.05
CA LEU A 74 14.20 -4.33 3.13
C LEU A 74 15.21 -3.67 4.07
N ASN A 75 16.16 -2.91 3.51
CA ASN A 75 17.15 -2.18 4.29
C ASN A 75 17.06 -0.66 4.06
N TRP A 76 16.64 0.05 5.12
CA TRP A 76 16.58 1.52 5.16
C TRP A 76 17.70 2.16 5.97
N LYS A 77 18.71 1.40 6.39
CA LYS A 77 19.91 1.98 6.98
C LYS A 77 20.81 2.57 5.88
N PRO A 78 21.56 3.64 6.20
CA PRO A 78 22.59 4.14 5.30
C PRO A 78 23.67 3.08 5.06
N TYR A 79 24.21 3.05 3.85
CA TYR A 79 25.24 2.09 3.47
C TYR A 79 26.53 2.34 4.28
N GLY A 80 27.09 1.28 4.88
CA GLY A 80 28.39 1.34 5.56
C GLY A 80 28.39 1.75 7.03
N ALA A 81 27.26 2.13 7.62
CA ALA A 81 27.19 2.54 9.03
C ALA A 81 26.61 1.43 9.94
N LYS A 82 27.41 0.95 10.91
CA LYS A 82 27.04 -0.14 11.83
C LYS A 82 26.00 0.28 12.89
N GLU A 83 26.14 1.49 13.44
CA GLU A 83 25.21 2.08 14.41
C GLU A 83 24.64 3.38 13.83
N SER A 84 23.63 3.23 12.97
CA SER A 84 22.94 4.37 12.37
C SER A 84 21.44 4.22 12.48
N CYS A 85 20.77 5.37 12.61
CA CYS A 85 19.33 5.45 12.52
C CYS A 85 18.86 5.10 11.10
N ASN A 86 17.60 4.66 10.98
CA ASN A 86 17.00 4.50 9.67
C ASN A 86 16.94 5.85 8.95
N VAL A 87 17.12 5.81 7.63
CA VAL A 87 17.07 7.01 6.78
C VAL A 87 15.68 7.66 6.82
N ILE A 88 14.65 6.87 7.08
CA ILE A 88 13.25 7.25 7.08
C ILE A 88 12.55 6.61 8.28
N HIS A 89 11.70 7.38 8.95
CA HIS A 89 10.76 6.86 9.94
C HIS A 89 9.33 6.96 9.44
N LEU A 90 8.55 5.97 9.82
CA LEU A 90 7.20 5.77 9.34
C LEU A 90 6.21 5.88 10.48
N MET A 91 5.31 6.86 10.41
CA MET A 91 4.28 7.07 11.41
C MET A 91 2.88 6.70 10.89
N PRO A 92 2.16 5.80 11.59
CA PRO A 92 0.74 5.59 11.32
C PRO A 92 -0.12 6.82 11.74
N ARG A 93 -0.84 7.42 10.80
CA ARG A 93 -1.75 8.58 10.89
C ARG A 93 -3.26 8.24 11.03
N PHE A 94 -3.76 7.88 12.20
CA PHE A 94 -5.22 7.66 12.33
C PHE A 94 -5.91 9.01 12.56
N ILE A 95 -6.85 9.38 11.69
CA ILE A 95 -7.49 10.70 11.71
C ILE A 95 -8.94 10.55 12.18
N ARG A 96 -9.34 11.38 13.13
CA ARG A 96 -10.74 11.65 13.43
C ARG A 96 -11.15 12.94 12.73
N ILE A 97 -12.06 12.85 11.76
CA ILE A 97 -12.60 14.03 11.10
C ILE A 97 -13.54 14.76 12.07
N LEU A 98 -13.28 16.05 12.31
CA LEU A 98 -14.18 16.92 13.04
C LEU A 98 -15.16 17.55 12.04
N SER A 99 -16.45 17.27 12.19
CA SER A 99 -17.47 18.03 11.49
C SER A 99 -17.53 19.44 12.08
N ASN A 100 -17.31 20.47 11.26
CA ASN A 100 -17.47 21.85 11.67
C ASN A 100 -18.98 22.13 11.85
N THR A 101 -19.53 22.06 13.07
CA THR A 101 -20.85 22.62 13.35
C THR A 101 -20.73 24.13 13.45
N ALA A 102 -20.57 24.78 12.30
CA ALA A 102 -20.77 26.22 12.17
C ALA A 102 -22.18 26.46 11.61
N THR A 103 -23.16 26.56 12.51
CA THR A 103 -24.37 27.35 12.26
C THR A 103 -24.46 28.42 13.33
N THR A 104 -24.14 29.62 12.87
CA THR A 104 -24.43 30.94 13.42
C THR A 104 -25.90 31.11 13.83
N THR A 105 -26.14 31.57 15.06
CA THR A 105 -27.08 32.66 15.31
C THR A 105 -26.47 33.60 16.34
N ASN A 106 -26.38 34.87 15.92
CA ASN A 106 -25.89 36.02 16.66
C ASN A 106 -26.46 36.08 18.07
N ASP A 107 -25.62 36.37 19.06
CA ASP A 107 -25.86 37.49 19.95
C ASP A 107 -24.55 37.96 20.60
N ASN A 108 -24.33 39.25 20.41
CA ASN A 108 -23.36 40.16 21.02
C ASN A 108 -22.62 39.62 22.26
N PHE A 109 -21.29 39.57 22.23
CA PHE A 109 -20.45 40.30 23.19
C PHE A 109 -18.99 40.31 22.72
N SER A 110 -18.48 41.53 22.54
CA SER A 110 -17.06 41.84 22.38
C SER A 110 -16.24 41.37 23.58
N ILE A 111 -14.98 41.01 23.38
CA ILE A 111 -13.81 41.67 24.00
C ILE A 111 -12.53 41.08 23.39
N THR A 112 -11.71 41.98 22.84
CA THR A 112 -10.29 41.81 22.51
C THR A 112 -9.44 41.54 23.75
N ASN A 113 -8.30 40.87 23.61
CA ASN A 113 -6.98 41.24 24.18
C ASN A 113 -6.02 40.04 24.07
N THR A 114 -4.97 40.13 23.24
CA THR A 114 -3.60 40.57 23.59
C THR A 114 -3.00 39.82 24.78
N ALA A 115 -1.91 39.11 24.50
CA ALA A 115 -1.06 38.47 25.48
C ALA A 115 -0.31 39.52 26.32
N THR A 116 -0.44 39.45 27.65
CA THR A 116 0.52 40.05 28.60
C THR A 116 0.70 39.16 29.82
N THR A 117 1.97 38.92 30.12
CA THR A 117 2.61 38.34 31.29
C THR A 117 2.12 38.93 32.61
N THR A 118 2.00 38.14 33.69
CA THR A 118 2.49 38.41 35.08
C THR A 118 2.02 37.34 36.09
N ASN A 119 2.75 37.30 37.21
CA ASN A 119 2.90 36.21 38.19
C ASN A 119 1.79 36.07 39.25
N ASN A 120 1.80 34.87 39.87
CA ASN A 120 1.45 34.51 41.26
C ASN A 120 0.00 34.68 41.77
N SER A 121 -0.63 33.55 42.13
CA SER A 121 -0.95 33.24 43.54
C SER A 121 -1.50 31.82 43.70
N ILE A 122 -0.97 31.11 44.68
CA ILE A 122 -1.42 29.81 45.19
C ILE A 122 -2.77 29.98 45.90
N SER A 123 -3.74 29.13 45.59
CA SER A 123 -4.74 28.67 46.57
C SER A 123 -5.11 27.22 46.26
N VAL A 124 -5.08 26.42 47.32
CA VAL A 124 -5.35 24.98 47.36
C VAL A 124 -6.86 24.80 47.44
N ASP A 125 -7.43 23.96 46.58
CA ASP A 125 -8.57 23.14 46.97
C ASP A 125 -8.67 21.86 46.13
N ASN A 126 -8.75 20.75 46.86
CA ASN A 126 -8.81 19.38 46.37
C ASN A 126 -10.21 19.05 45.85
N SER A 127 -10.27 18.41 44.69
CA SER A 127 -11.26 17.42 44.19
C SER A 127 -11.72 17.75 42.77
N LYS A 128 -11.18 17.02 41.78
CA LYS A 128 -11.87 16.56 40.55
C LYS A 128 -10.92 15.83 39.62
N GLU A 129 -11.52 14.89 38.90
CA GLU A 129 -10.96 13.90 38.00
C GLU A 129 -10.01 14.50 36.95
N HIS A 130 -8.98 13.74 36.60
CA HIS A 130 -7.99 14.09 35.59
C HIS A 130 -8.62 14.20 34.18
N ASN A 131 -9.04 15.40 33.81
CA ASN A 131 -9.20 15.81 32.42
C ASN A 131 -7.80 16.04 31.82
N ILE A 132 -7.38 15.18 30.90
CA ILE A 132 -6.19 15.38 30.08
C ILE A 132 -6.55 16.42 29.03
N GLU A 133 -6.14 17.67 29.27
CA GLU A 133 -6.12 18.74 28.27
C GLU A 133 -5.33 18.25 27.06
N SER A 134 -6.06 17.94 26.00
CA SER A 134 -5.53 17.50 24.71
C SER A 134 -5.23 18.76 23.92
N ASN A 135 -3.97 19.21 23.94
CA ASN A 135 -3.53 20.33 23.12
C ASN A 135 -3.72 19.97 21.63
N LYS A 136 -4.68 20.67 21.01
CA LYS A 136 -5.15 20.51 19.63
C LYS A 136 -4.03 20.71 18.63
N LEU A 137 -3.89 19.76 17.71
CA LEU A 137 -3.10 19.92 16.51
C LEU A 137 -4.07 19.92 15.33
N ILE A 138 -4.18 21.09 14.69
CA ILE A 138 -5.10 21.35 13.58
C ILE A 138 -4.38 20.91 12.31
N VAL A 139 -4.88 19.86 11.65
CA VAL A 139 -4.38 19.48 10.32
C VAL A 139 -5.38 19.97 9.28
N CYS A 140 -4.95 20.91 8.44
CA CYS A 140 -5.71 21.40 7.29
C CYS A 140 -5.47 20.45 6.10
N ILE A 141 -6.55 19.93 5.52
CA ILE A 141 -6.51 19.22 4.22
C ILE A 141 -7.08 20.19 3.20
N ASP A 142 -6.25 20.69 2.29
CA ASP A 142 -6.66 21.55 1.19
C ASP A 142 -7.13 20.67 0.01
N ASP A 143 -8.45 20.48 -0.12
CA ASP A 143 -9.05 19.97 -1.35
C ASP A 143 -9.26 21.15 -2.31
N SER A 144 -8.50 21.17 -3.41
CA SER A 144 -8.47 22.24 -4.41
C SER A 144 -9.71 22.27 -5.33
N SER A 145 -10.91 22.33 -4.76
CA SER A 145 -12.12 22.80 -5.46
C SER A 145 -13.33 23.12 -4.59
N ASP A 146 -13.30 22.91 -3.27
CA ASP A 146 -14.37 23.34 -2.36
C ASP A 146 -13.72 23.81 -1.05
N ASN A 147 -13.95 25.07 -0.63
CA ASN A 147 -13.44 25.67 0.60
C ASN A 147 -14.05 25.06 1.88
N ASN A 148 -14.03 23.74 2.01
CA ASN A 148 -14.32 23.03 3.24
C ASN A 148 -12.99 22.48 3.79
N THR A 149 -12.27 23.29 4.55
CA THR A 149 -11.11 22.82 5.30
C THR A 149 -11.59 21.78 6.32
N VAL A 150 -11.38 20.50 6.00
CA VAL A 150 -11.74 19.41 6.89
C VAL A 150 -10.70 19.37 8.01
N ILE A 151 -11.09 19.83 9.20
CA ILE A 151 -10.24 19.78 10.38
C ILE A 151 -10.20 18.33 10.88
N GLY A 152 -9.02 17.72 10.92
CA GLY A 152 -8.80 16.38 11.43
C GLY A 152 -7.94 16.35 12.67
N GLU A 153 -8.32 15.57 13.68
CA GLU A 153 -7.49 15.26 14.85
C GLU A 153 -6.65 14.00 14.60
N LEU A 154 -5.36 14.08 14.89
CA LEU A 154 -4.42 12.97 14.74
C LEU A 154 -4.31 12.14 16.03
N LEU A 155 -4.42 10.82 15.92
CA LEU A 155 -4.25 9.91 17.05
C LEU A 155 -2.76 9.79 17.45
N PRO A 156 -2.41 9.96 18.74
CA PRO A 156 -1.05 9.77 19.22
C PRO A 156 -0.52 8.33 19.07
N VAL A 157 0.78 8.18 18.82
CA VAL A 157 1.42 6.88 18.55
C VAL A 157 1.36 5.93 19.75
N HIS A 158 1.45 6.45 20.97
CA HIS A 158 1.40 5.63 22.18
C HIS A 158 0.04 4.91 22.34
N VAL A 159 -1.06 5.53 21.90
CA VAL A 159 -2.40 4.92 21.96
C VAL A 159 -2.50 3.77 20.96
N ILE A 160 -1.94 3.96 19.76
CA ILE A 160 -1.88 2.94 18.71
C ILE A 160 -1.09 1.73 19.20
N MET A 161 0.11 1.95 19.76
CA MET A 161 0.93 0.88 20.32
C MET A 161 0.21 0.12 21.44
N ARG A 162 -0.45 0.83 22.36
CA ARG A 162 -1.21 0.20 23.45
C ARG A 162 -2.33 -0.70 22.90
N HIS A 163 -3.04 -0.24 21.87
CA HIS A 163 -4.09 -1.03 21.24
C HIS A 163 -3.53 -2.26 20.53
N TRP A 164 -2.51 -2.11 19.68
CA TRP A 164 -1.90 -3.23 18.96
C TRP A 164 -1.24 -4.23 19.89
N LEU A 165 -0.60 -3.78 20.98
CA LEU A 165 -0.03 -4.68 21.99
C LEU A 165 -1.12 -5.49 22.68
N LYS A 166 -2.25 -4.86 23.04
CA LYS A 166 -3.38 -5.57 23.64
C LYS A 166 -3.92 -6.64 22.70
N GLU A 167 -4.10 -6.32 21.41
CA GLU A 167 -4.57 -7.29 20.42
C GLU A 167 -3.54 -8.40 20.15
N ALA A 168 -2.26 -8.07 20.02
CA ALA A 168 -1.17 -9.03 19.78
C ALA A 168 -1.03 -10.09 20.88
N LEU A 169 -1.39 -9.75 22.12
CA LEU A 169 -1.38 -10.68 23.24
C LEU A 169 -2.65 -11.55 23.33
N THR A 170 -3.69 -11.22 22.57
CA THR A 170 -4.95 -11.98 22.57
C THR A 170 -4.96 -13.05 21.48
N PRO A 171 -5.22 -14.32 21.82
CA PRO A 171 -5.43 -15.35 20.80
C PRO A 171 -6.69 -15.03 19.97
N VAL A 172 -6.74 -15.49 18.72
CA VAL A 172 -7.94 -15.33 17.88
C VAL A 172 -9.14 -15.98 18.58
N ILE A 173 -8.96 -17.20 19.06
CA ILE A 173 -9.93 -17.94 19.88
C ILE A 173 -9.19 -18.57 21.06
N ASN A 174 -9.70 -18.35 22.27
CA ASN A 174 -9.13 -18.96 23.47
C ASN A 174 -9.62 -20.41 23.63
N MET A 175 -8.77 -21.29 24.16
CA MET A 175 -9.11 -22.68 24.46
C MET A 175 -10.34 -22.80 25.38
N MET A 176 -10.47 -21.88 26.35
CA MET A 176 -11.58 -21.86 27.31
C MET A 176 -12.94 -21.57 26.67
N GLU A 177 -12.95 -20.91 25.50
CA GLU A 177 -14.18 -20.51 24.81
C GLU A 177 -14.71 -21.59 23.86
N LEU A 178 -13.90 -22.62 23.55
CA LEU A 178 -14.23 -23.65 22.55
C LEU A 178 -15.55 -24.37 22.86
N SER A 179 -15.79 -24.72 24.13
CA SER A 179 -17.03 -25.38 24.54
C SER A 179 -18.26 -24.49 24.37
N SER A 180 -18.10 -23.17 24.55
CA SER A 180 -19.17 -22.20 24.34
C SER A 180 -19.45 -22.00 22.86
N ILE A 181 -18.40 -21.92 22.03
CA ILE A 181 -18.49 -21.75 20.56
C ILE A 181 -19.24 -22.91 19.89
N GLN A 182 -19.05 -24.13 20.37
CA GLN A 182 -19.76 -25.30 19.86
C GLN A 182 -21.26 -25.25 20.14
N ARG A 183 -21.67 -24.65 21.26
CA ARG A 183 -23.08 -24.52 21.67
C ARG A 183 -23.78 -23.28 21.09
N MET A 184 -23.04 -22.26 20.67
CA MET A 184 -23.60 -21.02 20.13
C MET A 184 -24.47 -21.26 18.90
N THR A 185 -25.54 -20.48 18.77
CA THR A 185 -26.31 -20.42 17.52
C THR A 185 -25.49 -19.78 16.39
N THR A 186 -25.92 -19.96 15.15
CA THR A 186 -25.24 -19.36 13.97
C THR A 186 -25.24 -17.83 14.01
N ILE A 187 -26.27 -17.22 14.59
CA ILE A 187 -26.41 -15.77 14.72
C ILE A 187 -25.44 -15.22 15.78
N GLU A 188 -25.41 -15.83 16.97
CA GLU A 188 -24.48 -15.47 18.03
C GLU A 188 -23.02 -15.64 17.58
N TRP A 189 -22.72 -16.71 16.84
CA TRP A 189 -21.40 -16.95 16.25
C TRP A 189 -21.01 -15.87 15.25
N SER A 190 -21.92 -15.48 14.35
CA SER A 190 -21.66 -14.40 13.40
C SER A 190 -21.40 -13.06 14.11
N ASN A 191 -22.13 -12.76 15.17
CA ASN A 191 -21.91 -11.55 15.98
C ASN A 191 -20.57 -11.60 16.72
N HIS A 192 -20.19 -12.77 17.24
CA HIS A 192 -18.90 -12.97 17.90
C HIS A 192 -17.71 -12.75 16.95
N ILE A 193 -17.79 -13.23 15.71
CA ILE A 193 -16.73 -13.07 14.70
C ILE A 193 -16.75 -11.70 14.03
N ALA A 194 -17.83 -10.93 14.12
CA ALA A 194 -18.01 -9.71 13.33
C ALA A 194 -16.80 -8.76 13.40
N ASN A 195 -16.16 -8.65 14.57
CA ASN A 195 -14.98 -7.82 14.78
C ASN A 195 -13.67 -8.42 14.23
N LEU A 196 -13.61 -9.75 14.09
CA LEU A 196 -12.43 -10.49 13.60
C LEU A 196 -12.43 -10.66 12.08
N ARG A 197 -13.61 -10.68 11.46
CA ARG A 197 -13.73 -10.78 10.00
C ARG A 197 -13.02 -9.61 9.32
N GLY A 198 -12.16 -9.93 8.36
CA GLY A 198 -11.38 -8.95 7.61
C GLY A 198 -10.19 -8.37 8.39
N THR A 199 -9.82 -8.95 9.52
CA THR A 199 -8.58 -8.61 10.25
C THR A 199 -7.46 -9.59 9.91
N LEU A 200 -6.22 -9.23 10.26
CA LEU A 200 -5.06 -10.11 10.12
C LEU A 200 -4.83 -10.90 11.41
N ALA A 201 -4.47 -12.17 11.26
CA ALA A 201 -4.02 -13.04 12.34
C ALA A 201 -2.56 -13.44 12.13
N CYS A 202 -1.78 -13.44 13.20
CA CYS A 202 -0.37 -13.78 13.19
C CYS A 202 -0.14 -15.08 13.96
N PHE A 203 0.66 -15.98 13.39
CA PHE A 203 1.23 -17.13 14.07
C PHE A 203 2.75 -16.94 14.16
N PRO A 204 3.27 -16.50 15.32
CA PRO A 204 4.71 -16.37 15.52
C PRO A 204 5.43 -17.70 15.29
N GLY A 205 6.44 -17.71 14.41
CA GLY A 205 7.29 -18.88 14.15
C GLY A 205 6.82 -19.82 13.02
N LYS A 206 5.66 -19.57 12.40
CA LYS A 206 5.25 -20.25 11.15
C LYS A 206 5.45 -19.34 9.94
N LYS A 207 5.54 -19.95 8.75
CA LYS A 207 5.61 -19.24 7.46
C LYS A 207 4.41 -19.64 6.60
N PRO A 208 3.60 -18.70 6.09
CA PRO A 208 3.66 -17.25 6.35
C PRO A 208 3.32 -16.92 7.80
N SER A 209 3.95 -15.88 8.37
CA SER A 209 3.67 -15.43 9.74
C SER A 209 2.24 -14.93 9.91
N THR A 210 1.74 -14.18 8.93
CA THR A 210 0.45 -13.47 9.03
C THR A 210 -0.47 -13.81 7.88
N ILE A 211 -1.73 -14.07 8.19
CA ILE A 211 -2.79 -14.42 7.25
C ILE A 211 -4.05 -13.59 7.55
N ARG A 212 -4.75 -13.16 6.50
CA ARG A 212 -6.05 -12.49 6.63
C ARG A 212 -7.15 -13.49 6.98
N ILE A 213 -8.02 -13.12 7.93
CA ILE A 213 -9.22 -13.88 8.26
C ILE A 213 -10.37 -13.36 7.39
N ASP A 214 -10.81 -14.11 6.36
CA ASP A 214 -12.02 -13.75 5.61
C ASP A 214 -13.27 -14.32 6.26
N GLN A 215 -13.21 -15.58 6.68
CA GLN A 215 -14.29 -16.26 7.39
C GLN A 215 -13.70 -17.18 8.47
N LEU A 216 -14.51 -17.46 9.48
CA LEU A 216 -14.21 -18.40 10.54
C LEU A 216 -15.31 -19.44 10.58
N ASP A 217 -14.98 -20.65 10.14
CA ASP A 217 -15.93 -21.73 9.99
C ASP A 217 -15.77 -22.73 11.14
N ARG A 218 -16.89 -23.07 11.77
CA ARG A 218 -16.92 -24.15 12.74
C ARG A 218 -16.94 -25.45 11.96
N GLN A 219 -16.03 -26.37 12.28
CA GLN A 219 -16.12 -27.72 11.73
C GLN A 219 -17.39 -28.36 12.29
N SER A 220 -18.43 -28.49 11.47
CA SER A 220 -19.49 -29.44 11.75
C SER A 220 -18.88 -30.82 11.56
N VAL A 221 -18.67 -31.57 12.64
CA VAL A 221 -18.27 -32.97 12.53
C VAL A 221 -19.42 -33.72 11.85
N THR A 222 -19.39 -33.82 10.54
CA THR A 222 -20.24 -34.73 9.79
C THR A 222 -19.81 -36.15 10.15
N GLY A 223 -20.48 -36.75 11.13
CA GLY A 223 -20.63 -38.20 11.23
C GLY A 223 -19.84 -38.97 12.29
N GLN A 224 -19.08 -38.34 13.20
CA GLN A 224 -18.50 -39.04 14.35
C GLN A 224 -18.60 -38.20 15.63
N SER A 225 -19.63 -38.45 16.42
CA SER A 225 -19.85 -37.86 17.74
C SER A 225 -18.86 -38.42 18.75
N ASN A 226 -17.65 -37.88 18.78
CA ASN A 226 -16.83 -37.90 20.00
C ASN A 226 -16.99 -36.52 20.66
N GLU A 227 -18.01 -36.37 21.49
CA GLU A 227 -18.35 -35.15 22.24
C GLU A 227 -17.22 -34.64 23.17
N THR A 228 -16.13 -35.38 23.28
CA THR A 228 -14.97 -35.10 24.14
C THR A 228 -13.86 -34.29 23.47
N ILE A 229 -13.84 -34.17 22.14
CA ILE A 229 -12.75 -33.48 21.43
C ILE A 229 -13.19 -32.06 21.07
N LEU A 230 -12.61 -31.08 21.77
CA LEU A 230 -12.77 -29.67 21.42
C LEU A 230 -11.91 -29.35 20.19
N ILE A 231 -12.56 -28.98 19.10
CA ILE A 231 -11.91 -28.67 17.82
C ILE A 231 -11.87 -27.15 17.64
N TYR A 232 -10.69 -26.62 17.28
CA TYR A 232 -10.55 -25.23 16.88
C TYR A 232 -11.28 -24.96 15.56
N PRO A 233 -12.00 -23.82 15.44
CA PRO A 233 -12.53 -23.38 14.15
C PRO A 233 -11.46 -23.22 13.08
N LEU A 234 -11.88 -23.20 11.82
CA LEU A 234 -11.03 -23.00 10.65
C LEU A 234 -11.04 -21.54 10.23
N ILE A 235 -9.85 -20.95 10.07
CA ILE A 235 -9.63 -19.73 9.30
C ILE A 235 -9.77 -20.08 7.83
N VAL A 236 -10.76 -19.49 7.18
CA VAL A 236 -10.91 -19.52 5.73
C VAL A 236 -10.30 -18.25 5.17
N HIS A 237 -9.26 -18.44 4.35
CA HIS A 237 -8.55 -17.37 3.65
C HIS A 237 -8.76 -17.53 2.14
N MET A 238 -9.46 -16.58 1.55
CA MET A 238 -9.87 -16.59 0.14
C MET A 238 -8.87 -15.75 -0.66
N THR A 239 -8.02 -16.43 -1.43
CA THR A 239 -6.88 -15.79 -2.11
C THR A 239 -6.77 -16.14 -3.58
N TYR A 240 -5.85 -15.43 -4.23
CA TYR A 240 -5.36 -15.79 -5.55
C TYR A 240 -4.22 -16.78 -5.42
N THR A 241 -4.13 -17.72 -6.38
CA THR A 241 -3.00 -18.64 -6.44
C THR A 241 -1.68 -17.87 -6.51
N PRO A 242 -0.70 -18.17 -5.63
CA PRO A 242 0.60 -17.54 -5.71
C PRO A 242 1.23 -17.91 -7.06
N MET A 243 1.97 -16.97 -7.66
CA MET A 243 2.49 -17.11 -9.03
C MET A 243 3.29 -18.40 -9.25
N LYS A 244 3.98 -18.89 -8.21
CA LYS A 244 4.78 -20.13 -8.22
C LYS A 244 3.94 -21.41 -8.40
N LEU A 245 2.68 -21.42 -7.94
CA LEU A 245 1.74 -22.54 -8.01
C LEU A 245 0.63 -22.33 -9.05
N SER A 246 0.60 -21.14 -9.67
CA SER A 246 -0.38 -20.86 -10.72
C SER A 246 -0.15 -21.74 -11.96
N LEU A 247 -1.24 -22.12 -12.63
CA LEU A 247 -1.25 -22.78 -13.95
C LEU A 247 -0.37 -22.06 -14.98
N THR A 248 -0.15 -20.76 -14.78
CA THR A 248 0.71 -19.93 -15.65
C THR A 248 2.17 -20.40 -15.65
N ARG A 249 2.62 -21.15 -14.63
CA ARG A 249 3.98 -21.72 -14.60
C ARG A 249 4.09 -23.00 -15.43
N GLU A 250 3.02 -23.80 -15.52
CA GLU A 250 3.05 -25.09 -16.21
C GLU A 250 3.39 -24.92 -17.70
N PRO A 251 4.39 -25.67 -18.23
CA PRO A 251 4.82 -25.52 -19.62
C PRO A 251 3.70 -25.90 -20.60
N LYS A 252 2.89 -26.91 -20.25
CA LYS A 252 1.73 -27.34 -21.03
C LYS A 252 0.71 -26.21 -21.16
N TYR A 253 0.31 -25.60 -20.04
CA TYR A 253 -0.61 -24.47 -20.04
C TYR A 253 -0.05 -23.26 -20.81
N LYS A 254 1.23 -22.91 -20.65
CA LYS A 254 1.87 -21.83 -21.43
C LYS A 254 1.82 -22.08 -22.94
N SER A 255 2.08 -23.32 -23.35
CA SER A 255 2.01 -23.73 -24.76
C SER A 255 0.59 -23.60 -25.31
N VAL A 256 -0.41 -24.12 -24.59
CA VAL A 256 -1.83 -24.02 -24.95
C VAL A 256 -2.28 -22.56 -25.00
N LEU A 257 -1.90 -21.74 -24.03
CA LEU A 257 -2.23 -20.32 -24.01
C LEU A 257 -1.59 -19.56 -25.19
N LYS A 258 -0.33 -19.86 -25.52
CA LYS A 258 0.35 -19.28 -26.70
C LYS A 258 -0.35 -19.68 -28.00
N ASN A 259 -0.75 -20.94 -28.11
CA ASN A 259 -1.52 -21.44 -29.25
C ASN A 259 -2.90 -20.77 -29.34
N PHE A 260 -3.60 -20.64 -28.21
CA PHE A 260 -4.87 -19.92 -28.12
C PHE A 260 -4.73 -18.46 -28.57
N MET A 261 -3.72 -17.72 -28.09
CA MET A 261 -3.46 -16.35 -28.52
C MET A 261 -3.11 -16.25 -30.01
N LYS A 262 -2.36 -17.23 -30.56
CA LYS A 262 -2.06 -17.30 -31.99
C LYS A 262 -3.33 -17.56 -32.82
N LEU A 263 -4.18 -18.48 -32.37
CA LEU A 263 -5.47 -18.76 -32.99
C LEU A 263 -6.38 -17.53 -32.96
N GLN A 264 -6.44 -16.82 -31.83
CA GLN A 264 -7.19 -15.56 -31.71
C GLN A 264 -6.69 -14.49 -32.70
N TYR A 265 -5.38 -14.34 -32.86
CA TYR A 265 -4.81 -13.43 -33.88
C TYR A 265 -5.20 -13.85 -35.30
N LEU A 266 -5.14 -15.14 -35.62
CA LEU A 266 -5.57 -15.66 -36.92
C LEU A 266 -7.06 -15.45 -37.16
N MET A 267 -7.90 -15.61 -36.12
CA MET A 267 -9.33 -15.34 -36.20
C MET A 267 -9.65 -13.88 -36.48
N MET A 268 -8.91 -12.93 -35.89
CA MET A 268 -9.10 -11.48 -36.19
C MET A 268 -8.80 -11.13 -37.65
N ASN A 269 -7.98 -11.94 -38.33
CA ASN A 269 -7.67 -11.78 -39.75
C ASN A 269 -8.53 -12.68 -40.65
N LYS A 270 -9.42 -13.51 -40.10
CA LYS A 270 -10.36 -14.32 -40.90
C LYS A 270 -11.55 -13.46 -41.35
N PRO A 271 -12.00 -13.58 -42.61
CA PRO A 271 -13.13 -12.80 -43.12
C PRO A 271 -14.48 -13.19 -42.51
N LYS A 272 -14.65 -14.42 -41.98
CA LYS A 272 -15.83 -14.88 -41.22
C LYS A 272 -15.43 -15.82 -40.08
N ILE A 273 -16.07 -15.65 -38.91
CA ILE A 273 -15.80 -16.43 -37.68
C ILE A 273 -16.80 -17.58 -37.56
N SER A 274 -16.34 -18.81 -37.32
CA SER A 274 -17.17 -20.01 -37.11
C SER A 274 -17.71 -20.06 -35.67
N THR A 275 -18.90 -20.65 -35.48
CA THR A 275 -19.55 -20.82 -34.17
C THR A 275 -18.83 -21.81 -33.24
N SER A 276 -17.99 -22.69 -33.78
CA SER A 276 -17.19 -23.67 -33.03
C SER A 276 -16.06 -23.07 -32.16
N ASP A 277 -15.71 -21.80 -32.38
CA ASP A 277 -14.46 -21.21 -31.86
C ASP A 277 -14.68 -20.34 -30.60
N ARG A 278 -15.91 -20.30 -30.06
CA ARG A 278 -16.30 -19.44 -28.93
C ARG A 278 -16.39 -20.22 -27.62
N VAL A 279 -15.26 -20.46 -26.94
CA VAL A 279 -15.27 -20.95 -25.54
C VAL A 279 -14.42 -20.03 -24.67
N GLN A 280 -15.03 -19.46 -23.63
CA GLN A 280 -14.38 -18.57 -22.67
C GLN A 280 -13.85 -19.36 -21.46
N VAL A 281 -12.62 -19.04 -21.04
CA VAL A 281 -11.96 -19.65 -19.86
C VAL A 281 -12.05 -18.69 -18.68
N HIS A 282 -12.67 -19.14 -17.59
CA HIS A 282 -12.80 -18.39 -16.34
C HIS A 282 -11.59 -18.61 -15.43
N ARG A 283 -11.15 -17.55 -14.72
CA ARG A 283 -10.15 -17.65 -13.64
C ARG A 283 -10.85 -18.03 -12.34
N ARG A 284 -10.30 -18.97 -11.57
CA ARG A 284 -10.83 -19.41 -10.26
C ARG A 284 -10.04 -18.78 -9.11
N GLU A 285 -10.76 -18.32 -8.09
CA GLU A 285 -10.23 -18.01 -6.76
C GLU A 285 -9.91 -19.32 -6.02
N VAL A 286 -8.96 -19.28 -5.08
CA VAL A 286 -8.59 -20.45 -4.26
C VAL A 286 -8.89 -20.13 -2.80
N THR A 287 -9.64 -21.03 -2.17
CA THR A 287 -9.93 -20.99 -0.74
C THR A 287 -8.91 -21.87 -0.01
N VAL A 288 -8.28 -21.32 1.02
CA VAL A 288 -7.36 -22.03 1.90
C VAL A 288 -7.99 -22.09 3.28
N GLU A 289 -8.07 -23.28 3.86
CA GLU A 289 -8.64 -23.53 5.17
C GLU A 289 -7.53 -23.99 6.14
N ILE A 290 -7.39 -23.31 7.28
CA ILE A 290 -6.32 -23.55 8.26
C ILE A 290 -6.93 -23.51 9.66
N SER A 291 -6.49 -24.36 10.59
CA SER A 291 -6.97 -24.28 11.97
C SER A 291 -6.57 -22.96 12.65
N CYS A 292 -7.47 -22.39 13.47
CA CYS A 292 -7.20 -21.17 14.25
C CYS A 292 -6.21 -21.37 15.40
N GLU A 293 -5.77 -22.60 15.65
CA GLU A 293 -4.93 -22.95 16.78
C GLU A 293 -3.59 -22.19 16.75
N GLY A 294 -3.27 -21.50 17.85
CA GLY A 294 -2.02 -20.75 18.03
C GLY A 294 -1.94 -19.44 17.24
N PHE A 295 -3.02 -19.02 16.55
CA PHE A 295 -3.09 -17.71 15.94
C PHE A 295 -3.44 -16.63 16.98
N TYR A 296 -2.74 -15.50 16.90
CA TYR A 296 -2.97 -14.29 17.68
C TYR A 296 -3.59 -13.21 16.82
N ARG A 297 -4.39 -12.34 17.45
CA ARG A 297 -4.98 -11.18 16.78
C ARG A 297 -3.88 -10.14 16.57
N THR A 298 -4.03 -9.32 15.53
CA THR A 298 -3.11 -8.18 15.31
C THR A 298 -3.79 -6.83 15.52
N GLY A 299 -5.12 -6.77 15.43
CA GLY A 299 -5.88 -5.52 15.37
C GLY A 299 -5.68 -4.74 14.06
N ILE A 300 -4.94 -5.29 13.10
CA ILE A 300 -4.60 -4.66 11.83
C ILE A 300 -5.51 -5.19 10.73
N ARG A 301 -6.00 -4.29 9.88
CA ARG A 301 -6.78 -4.62 8.69
C ARG A 301 -5.88 -4.59 7.43
N PRO A 302 -6.33 -5.18 6.30
CA PRO A 302 -5.56 -5.25 5.05
C PRO A 302 -5.24 -3.93 4.36
N ASP A 303 -5.85 -2.82 4.79
CA ASP A 303 -5.56 -1.46 4.34
C ASP A 303 -4.13 -1.05 4.70
N ILE A 304 -3.69 -1.29 5.94
CA ILE A 304 -2.35 -0.90 6.41
C ILE A 304 -1.23 -1.63 5.62
N PRO A 305 -1.25 -2.99 5.46
CA PRO A 305 -0.34 -3.69 4.55
C PRO A 305 -0.32 -3.14 3.14
N GLN A 306 -1.49 -2.78 2.60
CA GLN A 306 -1.64 -2.28 1.25
C GLN A 306 -0.89 -0.96 1.06
N TYR A 307 -1.04 -0.03 2.00
CA TYR A 307 -0.30 1.24 2.02
C TYR A 307 1.19 1.02 2.30
N ALA A 308 1.54 0.17 3.26
CA ALA A 308 2.92 -0.17 3.59
C ALA A 308 3.69 -0.67 2.36
N LEU A 309 3.11 -1.58 1.58
CA LEU A 309 3.71 -2.10 0.34
C LEU A 309 3.91 -1.01 -0.74
N ASN A 310 2.97 -0.08 -0.89
CA ASN A 310 3.12 1.04 -1.82
C ASN A 310 4.23 2.01 -1.36
N LEU A 311 4.36 2.20 -0.05
CA LEU A 311 5.33 3.10 0.55
C LEU A 311 6.77 2.63 0.34
N VAL A 312 7.01 1.32 0.34
CA VAL A 312 8.34 0.76 0.00
C VAL A 312 8.80 1.22 -1.39
N SER A 313 7.88 1.23 -2.36
CA SER A 313 8.17 1.69 -3.72
C SER A 313 8.46 3.20 -3.76
N LEU A 314 7.68 4.02 -3.04
CA LEU A 314 7.92 5.46 -2.91
C LEU A 314 9.29 5.75 -2.28
N ILE A 315 9.64 5.04 -1.20
CA ILE A 315 10.93 5.21 -0.51
C ILE A 315 12.10 4.90 -1.45
N ALA A 316 12.01 3.81 -2.23
CA ALA A 316 13.02 3.47 -3.21
C ALA A 316 13.18 4.58 -4.27
N HIS A 317 12.07 5.14 -4.74
CA HIS A 317 12.05 6.27 -5.68
C HIS A 317 12.70 7.53 -5.10
N LEU A 318 12.35 7.90 -3.86
CA LEU A 318 12.94 9.07 -3.20
C LEU A 318 14.44 8.91 -2.96
N ARG A 319 14.89 7.71 -2.55
CA ARG A 319 16.32 7.41 -2.40
C ARG A 319 17.06 7.48 -3.72
N PHE A 320 16.46 6.95 -4.79
CA PHE A 320 17.01 7.04 -6.14
C PHE A 320 17.18 8.51 -6.56
N HIS A 321 16.14 9.34 -6.41
CA HIS A 321 16.22 10.76 -6.73
C HIS A 321 17.23 11.54 -5.88
N LYS A 322 17.42 11.16 -4.60
CA LYS A 322 18.49 11.73 -3.77
C LYS A 322 19.88 11.31 -4.27
N SER A 323 20.03 10.09 -4.78
CA SER A 323 21.29 9.64 -5.39
C SER A 323 21.62 10.34 -6.71
N LEU A 324 20.59 10.77 -7.46
CA LEU A 324 20.79 11.55 -8.69
C LEU A 324 21.42 12.91 -8.42
N GLU A 325 21.12 13.56 -7.29
CA GLU A 325 21.78 14.81 -6.90
C GLU A 325 23.30 14.62 -6.79
N SER A 326 23.75 13.48 -6.25
CA SER A 326 25.19 13.14 -6.23
C SER A 326 25.76 12.89 -7.63
N LEU A 327 24.96 12.40 -8.57
CA LEU A 327 25.38 12.19 -9.96
C LEU A 327 25.50 13.53 -10.70
N GLU A 328 24.53 14.43 -10.54
CA GLU A 328 24.54 15.78 -11.09
C GLU A 328 25.77 16.57 -10.63
N ASN A 329 26.08 16.49 -9.33
CA ASN A 329 27.28 17.11 -8.77
C ASN A 329 28.59 16.58 -9.40
N ARG A 330 28.62 15.29 -9.79
CA ARG A 330 29.79 14.69 -10.47
C ARG A 330 29.88 15.07 -11.95
N LEU A 331 28.74 15.24 -12.60
CA LEU A 331 28.66 15.66 -14.01
C LEU A 331 28.93 17.16 -14.19
N GLY A 332 28.77 17.96 -13.12
CA GLY A 332 28.88 19.42 -13.19
C GLY A 332 27.71 20.07 -13.93
N TYR A 333 26.59 19.37 -14.08
CA TYR A 333 25.39 19.84 -14.78
C TYR A 333 24.14 19.42 -14.01
N THR A 334 23.27 20.39 -13.71
CA THR A 334 21.98 20.19 -13.05
C THR A 334 20.87 20.13 -14.08
N PHE A 335 20.09 19.05 -14.09
CA PHE A 335 18.98 18.90 -15.02
C PHE A 335 17.74 19.64 -14.52
N ASN A 336 17.13 20.45 -15.39
CA ASN A 336 15.84 21.09 -15.10
C ASN A 336 14.74 20.04 -14.91
N ASP A 337 14.69 19.03 -15.79
CA ASP A 337 13.71 17.95 -15.72
C ASP A 337 14.34 16.66 -15.15
N LYS A 338 14.17 16.46 -13.84
CA LYS A 338 14.65 15.28 -13.12
C LYS A 338 13.94 13.99 -13.55
N SER A 339 12.73 14.08 -14.10
CA SER A 339 12.01 12.91 -14.60
C SER A 339 12.61 12.37 -15.90
N LEU A 340 13.13 13.27 -16.75
CA LEU A 340 13.86 12.90 -17.96
C LEU A 340 15.21 12.24 -17.63
N LEU A 341 15.93 12.78 -16.63
CA LEU A 341 17.16 12.16 -16.12
C LEU A 341 16.90 10.77 -15.52
N HIS A 342 15.80 10.60 -14.78
CA HIS A 342 15.40 9.27 -14.33
C HIS A 342 15.17 8.35 -15.53
N GLN A 343 14.38 8.79 -16.52
CA GLN A 343 14.07 7.98 -17.69
C GLN A 343 15.33 7.57 -18.49
N SER A 344 16.33 8.44 -18.65
CA SER A 344 17.57 8.09 -19.38
C SER A 344 18.35 6.96 -18.73
N LEU A 345 18.23 6.81 -17.40
CA LEU A 345 18.85 5.74 -16.62
C LEU A 345 18.01 4.45 -16.55
N THR A 346 16.82 4.42 -17.17
CA THR A 346 15.97 3.22 -17.19
C THR A 346 16.36 2.27 -18.31
N HIS A 347 16.46 0.97 -18.02
CA HIS A 347 16.74 -0.05 -19.05
C HIS A 347 15.44 -0.64 -19.64
N PRO A 348 15.38 -1.09 -20.91
CA PRO A 348 14.15 -1.65 -21.50
C PRO A 348 13.63 -2.93 -20.81
N SER A 349 14.51 -3.67 -20.14
CA SER A 349 14.10 -4.82 -19.31
C SER A 349 13.43 -4.42 -18.00
N TYR A 350 13.59 -3.16 -17.58
CA TYR A 350 12.91 -2.63 -16.41
C TYR A 350 11.41 -2.54 -16.71
N ARG A 351 10.65 -3.46 -16.13
CA ARG A 351 9.21 -3.34 -16.04
C ARG A 351 8.92 -2.32 -14.95
N ARG A 352 7.99 -1.37 -15.18
CA ARG A 352 7.51 -0.36 -14.21
C ARG A 352 6.78 -0.98 -12.99
N THR A 353 7.43 -1.95 -12.36
CA THR A 353 7.00 -2.78 -11.24
C THR A 353 8.12 -2.83 -10.22
N ASN A 354 8.85 -1.73 -10.05
CA ASN A 354 9.84 -1.63 -8.98
C ASN A 354 9.10 -1.35 -7.68
N PHE A 355 8.87 -2.42 -6.94
CA PHE A 355 8.20 -2.35 -5.64
C PHE A 355 9.13 -1.89 -4.52
N GLY A 356 10.40 -1.56 -4.81
CA GLY A 356 11.41 -1.18 -3.82
C GLY A 356 11.93 -2.33 -2.95
N THR A 357 11.35 -3.52 -3.12
CA THR A 357 11.73 -4.79 -2.50
C THR A 357 11.65 -5.91 -3.54
N ASN A 358 12.11 -7.09 -3.17
CA ASN A 358 12.02 -8.29 -3.98
C ASN A 358 10.57 -8.60 -4.36
N GLN A 359 10.36 -8.89 -5.64
CA GLN A 359 9.02 -9.04 -6.19
C GLN A 359 8.26 -10.21 -5.55
N ASP A 360 8.94 -11.31 -5.22
CA ASP A 360 8.32 -12.47 -4.60
C ASP A 360 7.87 -12.19 -3.16
N HIS A 361 8.70 -11.50 -2.36
CA HIS A 361 8.30 -11.01 -1.04
C HIS A 361 7.04 -10.14 -1.16
N PHE A 362 7.06 -9.12 -2.02
CA PHE A 362 5.90 -8.26 -2.25
C PHE A 362 4.62 -9.04 -2.61
N GLN A 363 4.72 -10.02 -3.52
CA GLN A 363 3.56 -10.81 -3.95
C GLN A 363 3.06 -11.76 -2.85
N ASN A 364 3.96 -12.36 -2.07
CA ASN A 364 3.59 -13.24 -0.96
C ASN A 364 2.87 -12.46 0.15
N SER A 365 3.40 -11.29 0.54
CA SER A 365 2.76 -10.41 1.53
C SER A 365 1.40 -9.91 1.03
N LEU A 366 1.28 -9.62 -0.27
CA LEU A 366 0.00 -9.21 -0.88
C LEU A 366 -1.04 -10.34 -0.89
N VAL A 367 -0.64 -11.58 -1.20
CA VAL A 367 -1.54 -12.74 -1.17
C VAL A 367 -2.00 -13.06 0.26
N SER A 368 -1.11 -12.90 1.24
CA SER A 368 -1.39 -13.27 2.64
C SER A 368 -2.15 -12.18 3.40
N CYS A 369 -1.74 -10.92 3.24
CA CYS A 369 -2.21 -9.79 4.05
C CYS A 369 -2.93 -8.69 3.26
N GLY A 370 -2.98 -8.78 1.92
CA GLY A 370 -3.64 -7.77 1.09
C GLY A 370 -5.16 -7.79 1.18
N PRO A 371 -5.87 -6.83 0.58
CA PRO A 371 -7.33 -6.82 0.54
C PRO A 371 -7.89 -7.92 -0.39
N ARG A 372 -9.08 -8.41 -0.08
CA ARG A 372 -9.73 -9.48 -0.86
C ARG A 372 -10.23 -8.98 -2.21
N ILE A 373 -11.02 -7.92 -2.18
CA ILE A 373 -11.63 -7.33 -3.36
C ILE A 373 -10.71 -6.21 -3.82
N LEU A 374 -10.20 -6.37 -5.03
CA LEU A 374 -9.33 -5.42 -5.69
C LEU A 374 -9.91 -5.11 -7.06
N GLU A 375 -10.02 -3.83 -7.37
CA GLU A 375 -10.35 -3.41 -8.73
C GLU A 375 -9.12 -3.61 -9.61
N TYR A 376 -9.25 -4.50 -10.59
CA TYR A 376 -8.24 -4.71 -11.60
C TYR A 376 -8.57 -3.88 -12.84
N GLY A 377 -7.60 -3.09 -13.31
CA GLY A 377 -7.70 -2.44 -14.61
C GLY A 377 -7.65 -3.45 -15.77
N ASP A 378 -8.02 -2.99 -16.97
CA ASP A 378 -8.00 -3.85 -18.15
C ASP A 378 -6.55 -4.15 -18.57
N LYS A 379 -6.16 -5.42 -18.38
CA LYS A 379 -4.85 -5.93 -18.78
C LYS A 379 -4.64 -5.82 -20.29
N LEU A 380 -5.69 -5.94 -21.08
CA LEU A 380 -5.62 -5.93 -22.54
C LEU A 380 -5.26 -4.53 -23.05
N GLU A 381 -5.84 -3.49 -22.47
CA GLU A 381 -5.55 -2.09 -22.82
C GLU A 381 -4.09 -1.73 -22.52
N LEU A 382 -3.61 -2.02 -21.31
CA LEU A 382 -2.20 -1.84 -20.96
C LEU A 382 -1.27 -2.58 -21.92
N TYR A 383 -1.62 -3.81 -22.25
CA TYR A 383 -0.84 -4.61 -23.18
C TYR A 383 -0.81 -3.98 -24.58
N LYS A 384 -1.93 -3.49 -25.10
CA LYS A 384 -2.01 -2.77 -26.39
C LYS A 384 -1.21 -1.46 -26.38
N ALA A 385 -1.20 -0.75 -25.26
CA ALA A 385 -0.46 0.50 -25.09
C ALA A 385 1.05 0.27 -25.13
N TRP A 386 1.55 -0.74 -24.41
CA TRP A 386 3.00 -0.98 -24.25
C TRP A 386 3.60 -1.93 -25.28
N ARG A 387 2.77 -2.64 -26.05
CA ARG A 387 3.25 -3.54 -27.10
C ARG A 387 3.95 -2.75 -28.20
N LYS A 388 5.23 -3.06 -28.44
CA LYS A 388 6.06 -2.49 -29.51
C LYS A 388 6.14 -3.37 -30.78
N LYS A 389 5.80 -4.67 -30.67
CA LYS A 389 6.02 -5.67 -31.73
C LYS A 389 4.73 -6.09 -32.45
N GLY A 390 4.83 -6.33 -33.76
CA GLY A 390 3.80 -6.94 -34.60
C GLY A 390 3.27 -6.01 -35.69
N LEU A 391 2.79 -6.60 -36.78
CA LEU A 391 2.37 -5.88 -37.99
C LEU A 391 1.30 -4.82 -37.71
N THR A 392 0.24 -5.17 -36.96
CA THR A 392 -0.82 -4.23 -36.59
C THR A 392 -0.29 -3.01 -35.83
N LYS A 393 0.68 -3.21 -34.92
CA LYS A 393 1.28 -2.11 -34.17
C LYS A 393 2.20 -1.27 -35.04
N MET A 394 2.96 -1.89 -35.93
CA MET A 394 3.79 -1.19 -36.92
C MET A 394 2.92 -0.29 -37.82
N ILE A 395 1.85 -0.84 -38.41
CA ILE A 395 0.90 -0.07 -39.22
C ILE A 395 0.29 1.08 -38.40
N GLN A 396 -0.14 0.80 -37.16
CA GLN A 396 -0.65 1.85 -36.26
C GLN A 396 0.38 2.96 -36.03
N VAL A 397 1.65 2.62 -35.76
CA VAL A 397 2.70 3.61 -35.51
C VAL A 397 3.04 4.40 -36.76
N MET A 398 3.15 3.73 -37.92
CA MET A 398 3.41 4.38 -39.21
C MET A 398 2.23 5.24 -39.70
N SER A 399 1.01 4.99 -39.20
CA SER A 399 -0.16 5.81 -39.51
C SER A 399 -0.23 7.12 -38.71
N PHE A 400 0.57 7.27 -37.64
CA PHE A 400 0.59 8.50 -36.88
C PHE A 400 1.26 9.62 -37.69
N LEU A 401 0.54 10.72 -37.84
CA LEU A 401 1.08 11.97 -38.39
C LEU A 401 2.07 12.62 -37.41
N PRO A 402 3.04 13.39 -37.93
CA PRO A 402 3.94 14.16 -37.08
C PRO A 402 3.12 15.15 -36.23
N LYS A 403 3.43 15.19 -34.93
CA LYS A 403 2.85 16.18 -34.02
C LYS A 403 3.57 17.51 -34.21
N MET A 404 2.80 18.60 -34.23
CA MET A 404 3.35 19.96 -34.40
C MET A 404 3.97 20.51 -33.11
N HIS A 405 3.56 19.98 -31.96
CA HIS A 405 4.07 20.36 -30.65
C HIS A 405 4.76 19.19 -29.97
N GLU A 406 5.75 19.52 -29.14
CA GLU A 406 6.45 18.54 -28.31
C GLU A 406 5.49 17.95 -27.28
N GLU A 407 5.39 16.62 -27.25
CA GLU A 407 4.61 15.90 -26.27
C GLU A 407 5.42 14.73 -25.71
N ARG A 408 5.25 14.47 -24.42
CA ARG A 408 5.86 13.30 -23.78
C ARG A 408 5.32 12.01 -24.40
N SER A 409 6.21 11.08 -24.69
CA SER A 409 5.79 9.78 -25.22
C SER A 409 5.27 8.85 -24.13
N ASN A 410 4.19 8.14 -24.44
CA ASN A 410 3.62 7.11 -23.55
C ASN A 410 4.53 5.89 -23.35
N ILE A 411 5.58 5.75 -24.17
CA ILE A 411 6.56 4.67 -24.07
C ILE A 411 7.59 5.03 -23.02
N TYR A 412 7.72 4.16 -22.03
CA TYR A 412 8.79 4.25 -21.04
C TYR A 412 10.03 3.48 -21.48
N GLY A 413 11.19 4.02 -21.14
CA GLY A 413 12.50 3.45 -21.44
C GLY A 413 13.45 4.51 -22.00
N ASN A 414 14.73 4.20 -21.98
CA ASN A 414 15.79 5.05 -22.52
C ASN A 414 16.06 4.84 -24.03
N GLU A 415 15.49 3.83 -24.69
CA GLU A 415 15.81 3.47 -26.10
C GLU A 415 15.79 4.66 -27.07
N ARG A 416 14.82 5.59 -26.91
CA ARG A 416 14.73 6.78 -27.77
C ARG A 416 15.79 7.83 -27.45
N LEU A 417 16.16 7.94 -26.17
CA LEU A 417 17.19 8.86 -25.70
C LEU A 417 18.58 8.33 -26.08
N GLU A 418 18.77 7.01 -26.04
CA GLU A 418 19.95 6.31 -26.56
C GLU A 418 20.12 6.56 -28.06
N PHE A 419 19.07 6.34 -28.85
CA PHE A 419 19.11 6.60 -30.30
C PHE A 419 19.45 8.07 -30.63
N LEU A 420 18.89 9.03 -29.89
CA LEU A 420 19.24 10.44 -30.04
C LEU A 420 20.68 10.71 -29.60
N GLY A 421 21.12 10.11 -28.50
CA GLY A 421 22.47 10.24 -27.97
C GLY A 421 23.53 9.76 -28.95
N ASP A 422 23.32 8.61 -29.60
CA ASP A 422 24.22 8.08 -30.63
C ASP A 422 24.40 9.08 -31.78
N ALA A 423 23.30 9.65 -32.28
CA ALA A 423 23.33 10.66 -33.34
C ALA A 423 24.06 11.95 -32.91
N VAL A 424 23.83 12.41 -31.68
CA VAL A 424 24.50 13.61 -31.14
C VAL A 424 26.00 13.38 -30.98
N VAL A 425 26.40 12.23 -30.44
CA VAL A 425 27.82 11.86 -30.29
C VAL A 425 28.48 11.76 -31.66
N GLU A 426 27.81 11.16 -32.64
CA GLU A 426 28.31 11.08 -34.02
C GLU A 426 28.56 12.49 -34.60
N VAL A 427 27.63 13.43 -34.40
CA VAL A 427 27.77 14.82 -34.88
C VAL A 427 28.89 15.57 -34.18
N ILE A 428 29.08 15.40 -32.87
CA ILE A 428 30.15 16.09 -32.11
C ILE A 428 31.53 15.48 -32.42
N SER A 429 31.58 14.18 -32.73
CA SER A 429 32.83 13.48 -33.04
C SER A 429 33.37 13.73 -34.45
N ARG A 430 32.52 14.23 -35.35
CA ARG A 430 32.87 14.69 -36.69
C ARG A 430 33.28 16.16 -36.65
#